data_AF-A0A1I2QTK7-F1
#
_entry.id   AF-A0A1I2QTK7-F1
#
_cell.length_a   1.000
_cell.length_b   1.000
_cell.length_c   1.000
_cell.angle_alpha   90.00
_cell.angle_beta   90.00
_cell.angle_gamma   90.00
#
_symmetry.space_group_name_H-M   'P 1'
#
loop_
_entity.id
_entity.type
_entity.pdbx_description
1 polymer ?
#
loop_
_entity_poly.entity_id
_entity_poly.type
_entity_poly.pdbx_seq_one_letter_code
_entity_poly.pdbx_strand_id
1 'polypeptide(L)'
;MRRLLLCTAVLVSLTASPALARQQDKPITDRDPDATDVAKTPITDLNVGRDNEIPPLLTAAVARPYALEGLGKCRQLAAAVQALDDVLGPDIDLPQEERDRISGGRVAKWLVTSFIPFRGLIREISGANDQDRKVNAAIQAGLARRGFLKGVGAARRCGYPAAPATAEIINARRHELEAGDETRPAKSAPPAGGGNVTFTSQPVVQSVP
;
A
#
# COMPACT_ATOMS: atom_id res chain seq x y z
N MET A 1 59.30 -38.27 19.12
CA MET A 1 59.32 -39.62 19.73
C MET A 1 58.08 -39.78 20.58
N ARG A 2 57.39 -40.91 20.43
CA ARG A 2 56.00 -41.16 20.83
C ARG A 2 55.98 -41.91 22.18
N ARG A 3 55.31 -41.37 23.22
CA ARG A 3 54.97 -42.06 24.50
C ARG A 3 53.68 -41.42 25.05
N LEU A 4 52.53 -42.12 25.01
CA LEU A 4 51.96 -43.04 26.02
C LEU A 4 51.52 -42.34 27.31
N LEU A 5 50.21 -42.33 27.57
CA LEU A 5 49.58 -42.68 28.87
C LEU A 5 48.06 -42.87 28.71
N LEU A 6 47.61 -44.07 29.11
CA LEU A 6 46.23 -44.50 29.31
C LEU A 6 45.67 -43.93 30.64
N CYS A 7 44.32 -43.90 30.76
CA CYS A 7 43.46 -44.30 31.90
C CYS A 7 42.12 -43.54 31.85
N THR A 8 41.05 -44.06 31.22
CA THR A 8 39.95 -44.87 31.80
C THR A 8 39.14 -44.22 32.93
N ALA A 9 37.87 -43.87 32.64
CA ALA A 9 36.66 -44.14 33.46
C ALA A 9 35.48 -43.27 32.97
N VAL A 10 34.20 -43.65 32.86
CA VAL A 10 33.44 -44.91 32.87
C VAL A 10 31.95 -44.48 32.81
N LEU A 11 31.12 -45.22 32.05
CA LEU A 11 29.63 -45.34 32.14
C LEU A 11 28.78 -44.07 31.79
N VAL A 12 27.64 -44.13 31.09
CA VAL A 12 26.55 -45.12 31.07
C VAL A 12 25.89 -45.15 29.67
N SER A 13 25.62 -46.36 29.21
CA SER A 13 24.83 -46.73 28.03
C SER A 13 23.33 -46.65 28.29
N LEU A 14 22.54 -46.14 27.33
CA LEU A 14 21.17 -46.61 27.11
C LEU A 14 20.90 -46.84 25.62
N THR A 15 20.67 -48.11 25.31
CA THR A 15 20.25 -48.70 24.04
C THR A 15 18.74 -48.57 23.85
N ALA A 16 18.27 -48.26 22.64
CA ALA A 16 17.05 -48.85 22.06
C ALA A 16 16.93 -48.53 20.56
N SER A 17 16.92 -49.58 19.74
CA SER A 17 16.72 -49.61 18.29
C SER A 17 15.32 -49.13 17.87
N PRO A 18 15.13 -48.70 16.60
CA PRO A 18 13.87 -48.18 16.10
C PRO A 18 12.87 -49.33 15.88
N ALA A 19 11.69 -49.23 16.50
CA ALA A 19 10.54 -50.03 16.09
C ALA A 19 9.92 -49.35 14.86
N LEU A 20 9.89 -50.08 13.73
CA LEU A 20 9.09 -49.72 12.56
C LEU A 20 7.63 -49.55 12.96
N ALA A 21 7.12 -48.32 12.88
CA ALA A 21 5.71 -48.03 12.98
C ALA A 21 5.01 -48.49 11.68
N ARG A 22 4.13 -49.49 11.82
CA ARG A 22 3.04 -49.75 10.88
C ARG A 22 1.84 -48.92 11.32
N GLN A 23 1.34 -48.02 10.48
CA GLN A 23 -0.01 -47.45 10.61
C GLN A 23 -0.47 -47.00 9.21
N GLN A 24 -1.27 -47.82 8.52
CA GLN A 24 -2.74 -47.78 8.48
C GLN A 24 -3.30 -46.53 7.80
N ASP A 25 -3.86 -46.76 6.61
CA ASP A 25 -4.84 -45.90 5.95
C ASP A 25 -6.03 -45.62 6.87
N LYS A 26 -6.32 -44.34 7.14
CA LYS A 26 -7.62 -43.89 7.66
C LYS A 26 -7.99 -42.51 7.08
N PRO A 27 -9.28 -42.22 6.80
CA PRO A 27 -9.70 -41.17 5.87
C PRO A 27 -9.63 -39.74 6.42
N ILE A 28 -9.63 -38.82 5.46
CA ILE A 28 -9.41 -37.38 5.54
C ILE A 28 -10.67 -36.64 6.02
N THR A 29 -11.09 -36.82 7.27
CA THR A 29 -12.09 -35.93 7.89
C THR A 29 -11.88 -35.85 9.40
N ASP A 30 -10.83 -35.15 9.82
CA ASP A 30 -10.77 -34.51 11.15
C ASP A 30 -9.76 -33.36 11.04
N ARG A 31 -10.25 -32.13 11.21
CA ARG A 31 -9.42 -30.94 11.38
C ARG A 31 -9.34 -30.68 12.89
N ASP A 32 -8.28 -31.17 13.50
CA ASP A 32 -7.74 -30.57 14.72
C ASP A 32 -6.50 -29.75 14.33
N PRO A 33 -6.36 -28.50 14.79
CA PRO A 33 -5.28 -27.61 14.39
C PRO A 33 -3.96 -28.10 14.99
N ASP A 34 -3.04 -28.51 14.12
CA ASP A 34 -1.69 -28.89 14.48
C ASP A 34 -0.94 -27.69 15.08
N ALA A 35 -0.24 -27.92 16.19
CA ALA A 35 0.51 -26.94 16.98
C ALA A 35 1.83 -26.53 16.29
N THR A 36 1.82 -26.46 14.96
CA THR A 36 2.91 -25.97 14.11
C THR A 36 2.47 -24.82 13.18
N ASP A 37 1.24 -24.28 13.34
CA ASP A 37 0.80 -23.04 12.66
C ASP A 37 1.20 -21.74 13.40
N VAL A 38 2.24 -21.80 14.25
CA VAL A 38 2.82 -20.62 14.92
C VAL A 38 3.93 -19.96 14.07
N ALA A 39 4.21 -20.50 12.87
CA ALA A 39 5.20 -19.94 11.95
C ALA A 39 4.61 -19.08 10.81
N LYS A 40 3.32 -18.72 10.88
CA LYS A 40 2.72 -17.68 10.02
C LYS A 40 2.68 -16.33 10.72
N THR A 41 3.74 -16.01 11.47
CA THR A 41 4.05 -14.63 11.79
C THR A 41 4.22 -13.89 10.46
N PRO A 42 3.52 -12.77 10.22
CA PRO A 42 3.50 -12.16 8.90
C PRO A 42 4.91 -11.66 8.56
N ILE A 43 5.55 -12.32 7.59
CA ILE A 43 6.81 -11.94 6.94
C ILE A 43 6.77 -10.48 6.42
N THR A 44 5.58 -9.87 6.38
CA THR A 44 5.36 -8.44 6.10
C THR A 44 6.10 -7.49 7.05
N ASP A 45 6.39 -7.88 8.30
CA ASP A 45 7.10 -7.01 9.25
C ASP A 45 8.62 -6.94 9.00
N LEU A 46 9.15 -7.79 8.11
CA LEU A 46 10.56 -7.78 7.69
C LEU A 46 10.77 -7.14 6.31
N ASN A 47 9.71 -6.65 5.64
CA ASN A 47 9.83 -5.95 4.36
C ASN A 47 9.98 -4.42 4.50
N VAL A 48 10.25 -3.92 5.71
CA VAL A 48 10.44 -2.49 6.04
C VAL A 48 11.65 -1.84 5.32
N GLY A 49 12.47 -2.63 4.62
CA GLY A 49 13.70 -2.15 3.98
C GLY A 49 13.66 -1.91 2.47
N ARG A 50 12.58 -2.25 1.73
CA ARG A 50 12.56 -2.13 0.25
C ARG A 50 11.42 -1.32 -0.34
N ASP A 51 10.26 -1.26 0.33
CA ASP A 51 9.10 -0.52 -0.16
C ASP A 51 8.97 0.89 0.45
N ASN A 52 9.77 1.19 1.47
CA ASN A 52 9.71 2.43 2.25
C ASN A 52 10.78 3.46 1.85
N GLU A 53 11.55 3.21 0.80
CA GLU A 53 12.55 4.17 0.34
C GLU A 53 11.86 5.38 -0.29
N ILE A 54 12.09 6.55 0.30
CA ILE A 54 11.44 7.79 -0.13
C ILE A 54 12.03 8.19 -1.48
N PRO A 55 11.21 8.35 -2.54
CA PRO A 55 11.71 8.78 -3.83
C PRO A 55 12.54 10.07 -3.72
N PRO A 56 13.72 10.17 -4.38
CA PRO A 56 14.59 11.35 -4.27
C PRO A 56 13.88 12.67 -4.59
N LEU A 57 12.88 12.62 -5.49
CA LEU A 57 12.04 13.76 -5.83
C LEU A 57 11.25 14.29 -4.61
N LEU A 58 10.71 13.40 -3.79
CA LEU A 58 9.97 13.78 -2.58
C LEU A 58 10.91 14.22 -1.47
N THR A 59 12.10 13.61 -1.34
CA THR A 59 13.14 14.09 -0.43
C THR A 59 13.58 15.52 -0.78
N ALA A 60 13.73 15.83 -2.07
CA ALA A 60 14.01 17.19 -2.53
C ALA A 60 12.85 18.16 -2.24
N ALA A 61 11.60 17.69 -2.33
CA ALA A 61 10.42 18.46 -1.99
C ALA A 61 10.35 18.79 -0.48
N VAL A 62 10.77 17.88 0.40
CA VAL A 62 10.88 18.15 1.85
C VAL A 62 11.88 19.27 2.11
N ALA A 63 13.06 19.20 1.49
CA ALA A 63 14.12 20.18 1.72
C ALA A 63 13.75 21.56 1.16
N ARG A 64 13.10 21.62 -0.01
CA ARG A 64 12.78 22.88 -0.69
C ARG A 64 11.40 22.81 -1.36
N PRO A 65 10.30 22.90 -0.61
CA PRO A 65 8.96 22.71 -1.18
C PRO A 65 8.55 23.82 -2.16
N TYR A 66 9.06 25.04 -2.01
CA TYR A 66 8.68 26.22 -2.81
C TYR A 66 9.78 26.72 -3.77
N ALA A 67 10.80 25.89 -4.02
CA ALA A 67 11.94 26.23 -4.85
C ALA A 67 11.59 26.32 -6.35
N LEU A 68 12.00 27.42 -6.99
CA LEU A 68 11.77 27.71 -8.41
C LEU A 68 13.05 27.70 -9.27
N GLU A 69 14.19 27.28 -8.71
CA GLU A 69 15.45 27.27 -9.43
C GLU A 69 15.34 26.37 -10.67
N GLY A 70 15.72 26.90 -11.84
CA GLY A 70 15.61 26.19 -13.11
C GLY A 70 14.18 26.07 -13.67
N LEU A 71 13.17 26.64 -13.02
CA LEU A 71 11.75 26.58 -13.43
C LEU A 71 11.25 27.93 -13.98
N GLY A 72 11.98 28.49 -14.93
CA GLY A 72 11.66 29.80 -15.54
C GLY A 72 10.60 29.73 -16.64
N LYS A 73 10.50 28.60 -17.36
CA LYS A 73 9.62 28.42 -18.52
C LYS A 73 8.44 27.49 -18.20
N CYS A 74 7.28 27.69 -18.84
CA CYS A 74 6.11 26.83 -18.65
C CYS A 74 6.40 25.34 -18.91
N ARG A 75 7.25 25.01 -19.90
CA ARG A 75 7.66 23.62 -20.17
C ARG A 75 8.42 22.99 -18.99
N GLN A 76 9.25 23.77 -18.30
CA GLN A 76 10.01 23.30 -17.14
C GLN A 76 9.07 23.07 -15.94
N LEU A 77 8.10 23.97 -15.74
CA LEU A 77 7.05 23.78 -14.74
C LEU A 77 6.21 22.53 -15.04
N ALA A 78 5.79 22.34 -16.29
CA ALA A 78 5.02 21.17 -16.72
C ALA A 78 5.79 19.87 -16.43
N ALA A 79 7.07 19.80 -16.81
CA ALA A 79 7.90 18.63 -16.56
C ALA A 79 8.07 18.36 -15.05
N ALA A 80 8.23 19.40 -14.23
CA ALA A 80 8.35 19.25 -12.78
C ALA A 80 7.04 18.79 -12.12
N VAL A 81 5.89 19.28 -12.59
CA VAL A 81 4.58 18.81 -12.13
C VAL A 81 4.34 17.36 -12.56
N GLN A 82 4.62 17.02 -13.82
CA GLN A 82 4.49 15.66 -14.33
C GLN A 82 5.33 14.66 -13.54
N ALA A 83 6.59 15.00 -13.23
CA ALA A 83 7.45 14.14 -12.41
C ALA A 83 6.87 13.91 -11.01
N LEU A 84 6.17 14.90 -10.43
CA LEU A 84 5.47 14.73 -9.16
C LEU A 84 4.22 13.86 -9.32
N ASP A 85 3.47 14.00 -10.41
CA ASP A 85 2.29 13.18 -10.71
C ASP A 85 2.66 11.70 -10.95
N ASP A 86 3.80 11.42 -11.59
CA ASP A 86 4.29 10.06 -11.81
C ASP A 86 4.57 9.33 -10.49
N VAL A 87 4.98 10.07 -9.45
CA VAL A 87 5.30 9.52 -8.12
C VAL A 87 4.09 9.51 -7.19
N LEU A 88 3.33 10.61 -7.13
CA LEU A 88 2.21 10.82 -6.21
C LEU A 88 0.90 10.25 -6.75
N GLY A 89 0.82 10.00 -8.06
CA GLY A 89 -0.41 9.67 -8.77
C GLY A 89 -1.21 10.91 -9.19
N PRO A 90 -2.39 10.69 -9.79
CA PRO A 90 -3.27 11.73 -10.30
C PRO A 90 -3.56 12.78 -9.24
N ASP A 91 -3.61 14.05 -9.66
CA ASP A 91 -3.89 15.15 -8.76
C ASP A 91 -5.38 15.27 -8.40
N ILE A 92 -5.67 16.01 -7.34
CA ILE A 92 -7.02 16.20 -6.80
C ILE A 92 -7.94 16.98 -7.75
N ASP A 93 -7.38 17.66 -8.75
CA ASP A 93 -8.10 18.39 -9.79
C ASP A 93 -8.62 17.50 -10.93
N LEU A 94 -8.24 16.22 -10.97
CA LEU A 94 -8.75 15.24 -11.92
C LEU A 94 -10.01 14.50 -11.39
N PRO A 95 -10.84 13.90 -12.27
CA PRO A 95 -12.07 13.19 -11.88
C PRO A 95 -11.83 12.12 -10.80
N GLN A 96 -12.82 11.89 -9.92
CA GLN A 96 -12.66 10.93 -8.82
C GLN A 96 -12.42 9.51 -9.34
N GLU A 97 -13.06 9.16 -10.45
CA GLU A 97 -12.98 7.87 -11.11
C GLU A 97 -11.54 7.53 -11.53
N GLU A 98 -10.76 8.56 -11.92
CA GLU A 98 -9.35 8.38 -12.25
C GLU A 98 -8.50 8.06 -11.02
N ARG A 99 -8.75 8.81 -9.94
CA ARG A 99 -8.04 8.63 -8.67
C ARG A 99 -8.36 7.26 -8.06
N ASP A 100 -9.62 6.84 -8.15
CA ASP A 100 -10.11 5.57 -7.61
C ASP A 100 -9.64 4.36 -8.44
N ARG A 101 -9.44 4.49 -9.75
CA ARG A 101 -8.86 3.41 -10.57
C ARG A 101 -7.42 3.09 -10.17
N ILE A 102 -6.64 4.10 -9.78
CA ILE A 102 -5.26 3.93 -9.32
C ILE A 102 -5.22 3.53 -7.83
N SER A 103 -6.17 4.02 -7.03
CA SER A 103 -6.27 3.68 -5.60
C SER A 103 -6.85 2.28 -5.37
N GLY A 104 -7.79 1.80 -6.18
CA GLY A 104 -8.55 0.57 -5.96
C GLY A 104 -7.70 -0.70 -5.88
N GLY A 105 -6.53 -0.73 -6.53
CA GLY A 105 -5.56 -1.82 -6.39
C GLY A 105 -4.69 -1.76 -5.14
N ARG A 106 -4.50 -0.58 -4.56
CA ARG A 106 -3.58 -0.31 -3.43
C ARG A 106 -4.32 -0.16 -2.09
N VAL A 107 -5.54 0.40 -2.12
CA VAL A 107 -6.43 0.62 -0.97
C VAL A 107 -7.13 -0.66 -0.54
N ALA A 108 -7.53 -1.52 -1.48
CA ALA A 108 -8.09 -2.84 -1.15
C ALA A 108 -7.10 -3.72 -0.36
N LYS A 109 -5.79 -3.55 -0.59
CA LYS A 109 -4.74 -4.25 0.17
C LYS A 109 -4.57 -3.69 1.58
N TRP A 110 -4.74 -2.38 1.78
CA TRP A 110 -4.61 -1.71 3.07
C TRP A 110 -5.79 -1.99 4.01
N LEU A 111 -7.03 -1.94 3.50
CA LEU A 111 -8.24 -2.12 4.31
C LEU A 111 -8.33 -3.51 4.97
N VAL A 112 -7.77 -4.55 4.35
CA VAL A 112 -7.76 -5.91 4.91
C VAL A 112 -6.70 -6.08 6.01
N THR A 113 -5.60 -5.32 5.97
CA THR A 113 -4.54 -5.35 6.99
C THR A 113 -4.76 -4.42 8.19
N SER A 114 -5.64 -3.43 8.09
CA SER A 114 -5.86 -2.41 9.14
C SER A 114 -6.92 -2.77 10.19
N PHE A 115 -7.62 -3.91 10.05
CA PHE A 115 -8.71 -4.30 10.95
C PHE A 115 -8.27 -5.01 12.25
N ILE A 116 -6.99 -4.95 12.64
CA ILE A 116 -6.60 -5.39 14.00
C ILE A 116 -6.77 -4.18 14.94
N PRO A 117 -7.79 -4.17 15.82
CA PRO A 117 -7.96 -3.07 16.77
C PRO A 117 -6.71 -2.93 17.65
N PHE A 118 -6.29 -1.69 17.90
CA PHE A 118 -5.12 -1.28 18.71
C PHE A 118 -3.71 -1.51 18.16
N ARG A 119 -3.51 -2.14 16.99
CA ARG A 119 -2.16 -2.30 16.41
C ARG A 119 -1.45 -0.96 16.14
N GLY A 120 -2.21 0.06 15.73
CA GLY A 120 -1.69 1.42 15.50
C GLY A 120 -1.18 2.09 16.78
N LEU A 121 -1.92 1.98 17.89
CA LEU A 121 -1.53 2.58 19.17
C LEU A 121 -0.32 1.84 19.80
N ILE A 122 -0.28 0.51 19.69
CA ILE A 122 0.84 -0.30 20.19
C ILE A 122 2.14 0.01 19.41
N ARG A 123 2.05 0.19 18.09
CA ARG A 123 3.21 0.51 17.23
C ARG A 123 3.66 1.97 17.37
N GLU A 124 2.73 2.88 17.68
CA GLU A 124 3.06 4.28 17.97
C GLU A 124 3.80 4.42 19.31
N ILE A 125 3.37 3.67 20.33
CA ILE A 125 4.05 3.63 21.64
C ILE A 125 5.41 2.94 21.55
N SER A 126 5.59 1.96 20.65
CA SER A 126 6.88 1.27 20.48
C SER A 126 7.91 2.04 19.64
N GLY A 127 7.54 3.19 19.05
CA GLY A 127 8.43 4.01 18.21
C GLY A 127 8.77 3.39 16.84
N ALA A 128 8.13 2.29 16.45
CA ALA A 128 8.44 1.56 15.22
C ALA A 128 7.94 2.24 13.92
N ASN A 129 7.36 3.45 14.01
CA ASN A 129 6.77 4.18 12.87
C ASN A 129 7.64 5.33 12.32
N ASP A 130 8.89 5.49 12.76
CA ASP A 130 9.76 6.60 12.35
C ASP A 130 9.89 6.73 10.82
N GLN A 131 9.99 5.61 10.11
CA GLN A 131 10.06 5.60 8.65
C GLN A 131 8.72 5.99 8.01
N ASP A 132 7.61 5.47 8.53
CA ASP A 132 6.27 5.78 8.02
C ASP A 132 5.96 7.27 8.20
N ARG A 133 6.41 7.90 9.29
CA ARG A 133 6.32 9.36 9.49
C ARG A 133 7.12 10.13 8.45
N LYS A 134 8.34 9.69 8.12
CA LYS A 134 9.17 10.33 7.08
C LYS A 134 8.55 10.20 5.70
N VAL A 135 8.01 9.02 5.36
CA VAL A 135 7.31 8.78 4.10
C VAL A 135 6.09 9.69 3.98
N ASN A 136 5.26 9.76 5.03
CA ASN A 136 4.09 10.64 5.06
C ASN A 136 4.50 12.12 4.93
N ALA A 137 5.53 12.56 5.65
CA ALA A 137 6.04 13.92 5.54
C ALA A 137 6.52 14.24 4.11
N ALA A 138 7.17 13.29 3.44
CA ALA A 138 7.64 13.45 2.06
C ALA A 138 6.50 13.52 1.05
N ILE A 139 5.45 12.70 1.22
CA ILE A 139 4.22 12.78 0.41
C ILE A 139 3.57 14.16 0.58
N GLN A 140 3.40 14.63 1.81
CA GLN A 140 2.80 15.94 2.07
C GLN A 140 3.62 17.08 1.47
N ALA A 141 4.95 17.02 1.57
CA ALA A 141 5.84 17.99 0.92
C ALA A 141 5.72 17.95 -0.61
N GLY A 142 5.60 16.75 -1.20
CA GLY A 142 5.36 16.56 -2.63
C GLY A 142 4.04 17.17 -3.09
N LEU A 143 2.95 16.92 -2.38
CA LEU A 143 1.63 17.49 -2.66
C LEU A 143 1.65 19.01 -2.56
N ALA A 144 2.25 19.56 -1.49
CA ALA A 144 2.41 21.00 -1.31
C ALA A 144 3.22 21.63 -2.46
N ARG A 145 4.33 20.99 -2.85
CA ARG A 145 5.17 21.45 -3.97
C ARG A 145 4.40 21.41 -5.29
N ARG A 146 3.65 20.34 -5.58
CA ARG A 146 2.82 20.22 -6.79
C ARG A 146 1.81 21.36 -6.88
N GLY A 147 1.04 21.58 -5.80
CA GLY A 147 0.06 22.66 -5.74
C GLY A 147 0.69 24.04 -5.92
N PHE A 148 1.84 24.29 -5.29
CA PHE A 148 2.59 25.53 -5.48
C PHE A 148 3.05 25.74 -6.93
N LEU A 149 3.64 24.72 -7.57
CA LEU A 149 4.10 24.83 -8.96
C LEU A 149 2.94 25.08 -9.92
N LYS A 150 1.79 24.42 -9.71
CA LYS A 150 0.56 24.69 -10.46
C LYS A 150 0.07 26.14 -10.25
N GLY A 151 0.11 26.65 -9.02
CA GLY A 151 -0.22 28.05 -8.72
C GLY A 151 0.71 29.04 -9.42
N VAL A 152 2.02 28.78 -9.43
CA VAL A 152 3.00 29.61 -10.15
C VAL A 152 2.76 29.54 -11.67
N GLY A 153 2.49 28.36 -12.22
CA GLY A 153 2.16 28.22 -13.63
C GLY A 153 0.87 28.94 -14.01
N ALA A 154 -0.17 28.87 -13.17
CA ALA A 154 -1.40 29.62 -13.37
C ALA A 154 -1.15 31.14 -13.36
N ALA A 155 -0.38 31.66 -12.41
CA ALA A 155 0.00 33.08 -12.36
C ALA A 155 0.79 33.52 -13.61
N ARG A 156 1.55 32.59 -14.21
CA ARG A 156 2.31 32.79 -15.46
C ARG A 156 1.51 32.47 -16.72
N ARG A 157 0.22 32.13 -16.61
CA ARG A 157 -0.66 31.71 -17.72
C ARG A 157 -0.12 30.52 -18.52
N CYS A 158 0.51 29.58 -17.84
CA CYS A 158 0.88 28.30 -18.43
C CYS A 158 -0.38 27.42 -18.63
N GLY A 159 -0.34 26.53 -19.61
CA GLY A 159 -1.36 25.50 -19.78
C GLY A 159 -1.14 24.30 -18.86
N TYR A 160 -2.12 23.41 -18.81
CA TYR A 160 -1.98 22.09 -18.18
C TYR A 160 -0.81 21.29 -18.82
N PRO A 161 -0.04 20.51 -18.04
CA PRO A 161 -0.17 20.21 -16.61
C PRO A 161 0.49 21.25 -15.67
N ALA A 162 1.15 22.29 -16.20
CA ALA A 162 1.83 23.30 -15.40
C ALA A 162 0.88 24.23 -14.61
N ALA A 163 -0.41 24.18 -14.88
CA ALA A 163 -1.46 24.93 -14.21
C ALA A 163 -2.63 23.97 -13.84
N PRO A 164 -3.57 24.38 -12.98
CA PRO A 164 -4.73 23.57 -12.63
C PRO A 164 -5.50 23.11 -13.87
N ALA A 165 -6.03 21.89 -13.81
CA ALA A 165 -6.88 21.36 -14.88
C ALA A 165 -8.10 22.27 -15.12
N THR A 166 -8.37 22.58 -16.38
CA THR A 166 -9.58 23.32 -16.76
C THR A 166 -10.78 22.39 -16.82
N ALA A 167 -12.00 22.93 -16.78
CA ALA A 167 -13.22 22.13 -16.92
C ALA A 167 -13.24 21.30 -18.20
N GLU A 168 -12.71 21.83 -19.30
CA GLU A 168 -12.58 21.11 -20.58
C GLU A 168 -11.68 19.88 -20.46
N ILE A 169 -10.52 20.01 -19.79
CA ILE A 169 -9.57 18.90 -19.59
C ILE A 169 -10.19 17.82 -18.70
N ILE A 170 -10.86 18.24 -17.62
CA ILE A 170 -11.54 17.31 -16.70
C ILE A 170 -12.64 16.55 -17.44
N ASN A 171 -13.42 17.23 -18.29
CA ASN A 171 -14.48 16.60 -19.09
C ASN A 171 -13.91 15.65 -20.14
N ALA A 172 -12.89 16.07 -20.88
CA ALA A 172 -12.20 15.20 -21.84
C ALA A 172 -11.67 13.93 -21.16
N ARG A 173 -11.04 14.09 -19.99
CA ARG A 173 -10.52 12.97 -19.23
C ARG A 173 -11.61 12.04 -18.71
N ARG A 174 -12.74 12.58 -18.26
CA ARG A 174 -13.90 11.78 -17.86
C ARG A 174 -14.42 10.93 -19.03
N HIS A 175 -14.56 11.51 -20.22
CA HIS A 175 -15.01 10.78 -21.40
C HIS A 175 -14.02 9.67 -21.81
N GLU A 176 -12.71 9.92 -21.71
CA GLU A 176 -11.69 8.87 -21.93
C GLU A 176 -11.85 7.71 -20.93
N LEU A 177 -12.14 8.03 -19.67
CA LEU A 177 -12.33 7.05 -18.61
C LEU A 177 -13.62 6.23 -18.82
N GLU A 178 -14.71 6.87 -19.22
CA GLU A 178 -15.99 6.23 -19.57
C GLU A 178 -15.84 5.30 -20.77
N ALA A 179 -15.26 5.79 -21.87
CA ALA A 179 -15.02 5.00 -23.08
C ALA A 179 -14.14 3.78 -22.81
N GLY A 180 -13.12 3.92 -21.95
CA GLY A 180 -12.26 2.81 -21.55
C GLY A 180 -12.93 1.77 -20.66
N ASP A 181 -14.03 2.11 -19.98
CA ASP A 181 -14.82 1.16 -19.19
C ASP A 181 -15.79 0.36 -20.10
N GLU A 182 -16.41 1.04 -21.07
CA GLU A 182 -17.27 0.39 -22.08
C GLU A 182 -16.52 -0.62 -22.94
N THR A 183 -15.25 -0.36 -23.24
CA THR A 183 -14.39 -1.29 -24.00
C THR A 183 -13.79 -2.41 -23.16
N ARG A 184 -13.91 -2.36 -21.82
CA ARG A 184 -13.35 -3.42 -20.96
C ARG A 184 -14.31 -4.60 -20.92
N PRO A 185 -13.87 -5.83 -21.28
CA PRO A 185 -14.72 -7.00 -21.11
C PRO A 185 -15.12 -7.09 -19.64
N ALA A 186 -16.42 -7.26 -19.39
CA ALA A 186 -16.98 -7.33 -18.04
C ALA A 186 -16.12 -8.29 -17.20
N LYS A 187 -15.45 -7.75 -16.17
CA LYS A 187 -14.77 -8.60 -15.20
C LYS A 187 -15.83 -9.52 -14.62
N SER A 188 -15.67 -10.82 -14.83
CA SER A 188 -16.54 -11.85 -14.26
C SER A 188 -16.72 -11.56 -12.78
N ALA A 189 -17.94 -11.21 -12.40
CA ALA A 189 -18.31 -10.99 -11.01
C ALA A 189 -17.85 -12.21 -10.18
N PRO A 190 -17.33 -12.01 -8.95
CA PRO A 190 -17.20 -13.10 -8.01
C PRO A 190 -18.56 -13.82 -7.90
N PRO A 191 -18.61 -15.15 -7.81
CA PRO A 191 -19.88 -15.86 -7.67
C PRO A 191 -20.64 -15.26 -6.49
N ALA A 192 -21.86 -14.79 -6.76
CA ALA A 192 -22.76 -14.27 -5.75
C ALA A 192 -22.94 -15.34 -4.67
N GLY A 193 -22.31 -15.13 -3.51
CA GLY A 193 -22.64 -15.87 -2.32
C GLY A 193 -24.12 -15.63 -2.02
N GLY A 194 -24.90 -16.70 -2.04
CA GLY A 194 -26.36 -16.66 -1.90
C GLY A 194 -26.78 -15.91 -0.63
N GLY A 195 -27.55 -14.85 -0.84
CA GLY A 195 -28.10 -14.03 0.23
C GLY A 195 -28.73 -12.79 -0.39
N ASN A 196 -29.95 -12.92 -0.88
CA ASN A 196 -30.70 -11.83 -1.51
C ASN A 196 -31.08 -10.80 -0.44
N VAL A 197 -30.24 -9.79 -0.24
CA VAL A 197 -30.57 -8.61 0.57
C VAL A 197 -30.52 -7.37 -0.32
N THR A 198 -31.68 -6.97 -0.82
CA THR A 198 -31.87 -5.72 -1.55
C THR A 198 -31.72 -4.56 -0.58
N PHE A 199 -30.56 -3.90 -0.58
CA PHE A 199 -30.36 -2.68 0.21
C PHE A 199 -31.23 -1.57 -0.37
N THR A 200 -32.28 -1.17 0.35
CA THR A 200 -33.18 -0.08 -0.06
C THR A 200 -32.97 1.08 0.91
N SER A 201 -32.34 2.15 0.45
CA SER A 201 -32.15 3.38 1.22
C SER A 201 -33.38 4.28 1.06
N GLN A 202 -34.33 4.21 1.98
CA GLN A 202 -35.41 5.19 2.07
C GLN A 202 -35.07 6.25 3.12
N PRO A 203 -35.19 7.55 2.81
CA PRO A 203 -34.97 8.61 3.79
C PRO A 203 -36.08 8.59 4.85
N VAL A 204 -35.71 8.37 6.10
CA VAL A 204 -36.64 8.46 7.23
C VAL A 204 -36.86 9.93 7.57
N VAL A 205 -38.04 10.45 7.22
CA VAL A 205 -38.47 11.79 7.66
C VAL A 205 -39.03 11.65 9.08
N GLN A 206 -38.26 12.08 10.06
CA GLN A 206 -38.74 12.19 11.44
C GLN A 206 -39.55 13.49 11.59
N SER A 207 -40.84 13.36 11.85
CA SER A 207 -41.67 14.49 12.27
C SER A 207 -41.30 14.88 13.71
N VAL A 208 -40.74 16.07 13.86
CA VAL A 208 -40.39 16.69 15.15
C VAL A 208 -41.69 17.16 15.85
N PRO A 209 -41.85 16.92 17.17
CA PRO A 209 -43.04 17.29 17.93
C PRO A 209 -43.24 18.81 18.08
#